data_AF-A0A7J9XY34-F1
#
_entry.id   AF-A0A7J9XY34-F1
#
_cell.length_a   1.000
_cell.length_b   1.000
_cell.length_c   1.000
_cell.angle_alpha   90.00
_cell.angle_beta   90.00
_cell.angle_gamma   90.00
#
_symmetry.space_group_name_H-M   'P 1'
#
loop_
_entity.id
_entity.type
_entity.pdbx_description
1 polymer ?
#
loop_
_entity_poly.entity_id
_entity_poly.type
_entity_poly.pdbx_seq_one_letter_code
_entity_poly.pdbx_strand_id
1 'polypeptide(L)'
;MRPRMLLRGRDPLTVCQMVVDQGLHPEDVDVDTGLRILPLVLDDRNHFTLWIRLYSHIMGARNLYPSGNVERALWEISAALIAADDPPCFLDSIYLDELRLVLRSAEREMLAGANSVGHHGPYVALLVAENWCLMRLFRRQVSADGAAPELADIATGH
;
A
#
# COMPACT_ATOMS: atom_id res chain seq x y z
N MET A 1 5.24 8.91 28.04
CA MET A 1 5.29 9.06 26.57
C MET A 1 6.53 9.88 26.23
N ARG A 2 7.40 9.41 25.33
CA ARG A 2 8.46 10.26 24.78
C ARG A 2 7.81 11.34 23.89
N PRO A 3 8.28 12.60 23.92
CA PRO A 3 7.78 13.63 23.02
C PRO A 3 8.13 13.25 21.57
N ARG A 4 7.14 13.26 20.68
CA ARG A 4 7.33 13.03 19.24
C ARG A 4 7.78 14.32 18.58
N MET A 5 8.77 14.23 17.69
CA MET A 5 9.24 15.35 16.88
C MET A 5 8.29 15.55 15.70
N LEU A 6 7.90 16.80 15.44
CA LEU A 6 7.08 17.13 14.27
C LEU A 6 7.95 17.66 13.14
N LEU A 7 8.02 16.91 12.04
CA LEU A 7 8.64 17.35 10.79
C LEU A 7 7.56 17.79 9.79
N ARG A 8 7.91 18.70 8.89
CA ARG A 8 7.04 19.14 7.80
C ARG A 8 7.57 18.65 6.47
N GLY A 9 6.71 18.02 5.68
CA GLY A 9 7.10 17.53 4.37
C GLY A 9 6.02 16.69 3.71
N ARG A 10 6.11 16.62 2.37
CA ARG A 10 5.26 15.75 1.55
C ARG A 10 6.07 14.72 0.77
N ASP A 11 7.34 15.04 0.50
CA ASP A 11 8.24 14.13 -0.20
C ASP A 11 8.86 13.13 0.79
N PRO A 12 8.65 11.82 0.59
CA PRO A 12 9.15 10.79 1.49
C PRO A 12 10.66 10.76 1.62
N LEU A 13 11.38 10.90 0.51
CA LEU A 13 12.84 10.84 0.50
C LEU A 13 13.42 12.01 1.28
N THR A 14 12.89 13.21 1.06
CA THR A 14 13.26 14.42 1.81
C THR A 14 13.01 14.25 3.30
N VAL A 15 11.83 13.77 3.71
CA VAL A 15 11.49 13.56 5.13
C VAL A 15 12.40 12.50 5.76
N CYS A 16 12.62 11.36 5.08
CA CYS A 16 13.54 10.33 5.56
C CYS A 16 14.98 10.87 5.71
N GLN A 17 15.44 11.70 4.76
CA GLN A 17 16.76 12.33 4.87
C GLN A 17 16.83 13.26 6.08
N MET A 18 15.80 14.07 6.33
CA MET A 18 15.75 14.95 7.51
C MET A 18 15.81 14.17 8.83
N VAL A 19 15.16 13.00 8.90
CA VAL A 19 15.18 12.11 10.07
C VAL A 19 16.59 11.58 10.31
N VAL A 20 17.27 11.15 9.26
CA VAL A 20 18.67 10.68 9.33
C VAL A 20 19.60 11.81 9.74
N ASP A 21 19.49 12.98 9.11
CA ASP A 21 20.34 14.15 9.36
C ASP A 21 20.22 14.65 10.81
N GLN A 22 19.04 14.50 11.40
CA GLN A 22 18.75 14.90 12.78
C GLN A 22 18.99 13.78 13.80
N GLY A 23 19.40 12.58 13.36
CA GLY A 23 19.62 11.43 14.24
C GLY A 23 18.35 10.94 14.95
N LEU A 24 17.19 11.13 14.34
CA LEU A 24 15.89 10.79 14.93
C LEU A 24 15.54 9.32 14.64
N HIS A 25 14.90 8.66 15.61
CA HIS A 25 14.29 7.36 15.38
C HIS A 25 12.94 7.55 14.67
N PRO A 26 12.59 6.80 13.60
CA PRO A 26 11.35 7.00 12.85
C PRO A 26 10.08 6.92 13.70
N GLU A 27 10.08 6.03 14.70
CA GLU A 27 8.97 5.86 15.64
C GLU A 27 8.75 7.07 16.55
N ASP A 28 9.72 7.97 16.68
CA ASP A 28 9.61 9.20 17.47
C ASP A 28 9.22 10.41 16.58
N VAL A 29 8.85 10.20 15.32
CA VAL A 29 8.58 11.27 14.35
C VAL A 29 7.14 11.26 13.84
N ASP A 30 6.51 12.43 13.88
CA ASP A 30 5.29 12.75 13.15
C ASP A 30 5.58 13.67 11.98
N VAL A 31 4.83 13.51 10.89
CA VAL A 31 5.00 14.25 9.65
C VAL A 31 3.72 15.05 9.38
N ASP A 32 3.84 16.36 9.43
CA ASP A 32 2.82 17.31 8.97
C ASP A 32 2.94 17.48 7.46
N THR A 33 1.97 16.91 6.75
CA THR A 33 1.86 17.00 5.29
C THR A 33 1.18 18.29 4.82
N GLY A 34 0.69 19.13 5.75
CA GLY A 34 -0.19 20.27 5.49
C GLY A 34 -1.64 19.90 5.18
N LEU A 35 -1.97 18.61 5.06
CA LEU A 35 -3.35 18.11 4.98
C LEU A 35 -3.74 17.39 6.29
N ARG A 36 -2.80 16.62 6.83
CA ARG A 36 -2.91 15.92 8.10
C ARG A 36 -1.52 15.64 8.68
N ILE A 37 -1.50 15.28 9.95
CA ILE A 37 -0.33 14.79 10.66
C ILE A 37 -0.40 13.28 10.71
N LEU A 38 0.64 12.60 10.22
CA LEU A 38 0.75 11.15 10.22
C LEU A 38 2.02 10.71 10.94
N PRO A 39 2.00 9.58 11.65
CA PRO A 39 3.23 9.02 12.19
C PRO A 39 4.13 8.50 11.05
N LEU A 40 5.46 8.58 11.21
CA LEU A 40 6.40 8.03 10.23
C LEU A 40 6.55 6.50 10.30
N VAL A 41 6.19 5.92 11.46
CA VAL A 41 6.21 4.50 11.86
C VAL A 41 6.42 3.52 10.71
N LEU A 42 7.47 2.69 10.81
CA LEU A 42 7.79 1.68 9.80
C LEU A 42 6.90 0.45 9.93
N ASP A 43 6.42 0.14 11.13
CA ASP A 43 5.64 -1.06 11.41
C ASP A 43 4.46 -0.81 12.39
N ASP A 44 3.28 -0.46 11.87
CA ASP A 44 2.04 -0.40 12.67
C ASP A 44 1.20 -1.67 12.45
N ARG A 45 0.54 -2.14 13.51
CA ARG A 45 -0.45 -3.23 13.47
C ARG A 45 -1.61 -2.93 12.51
N ASN A 46 -2.02 -1.68 12.38
CA ASN A 46 -3.10 -1.25 11.52
C ASN A 46 -2.78 -1.36 10.02
N HIS A 47 -1.49 -1.38 9.65
CA HIS A 47 -1.06 -1.57 8.26
C HIS A 47 -1.52 -2.94 7.76
N PHE A 48 -1.33 -4.01 8.53
CA PHE A 48 -1.68 -5.37 8.12
C PHE A 48 -3.17 -5.51 7.82
N THR A 49 -4.01 -4.99 8.72
CA THR A 49 -5.46 -4.98 8.54
C THR A 49 -5.89 -4.16 7.34
N LEU A 50 -5.23 -3.02 7.05
CA LEU A 50 -5.47 -2.26 5.83
C LEU A 50 -5.15 -3.09 4.58
N TRP A 51 -3.94 -3.65 4.50
CA TRP A 51 -3.49 -4.38 3.31
C TRP A 51 -4.31 -5.66 3.05
N ILE A 52 -4.79 -6.36 4.09
CA ILE A 52 -5.74 -7.48 3.93
C ILE A 52 -7.06 -7.01 3.32
N ARG A 53 -7.62 -5.89 3.82
CA ARG A 53 -8.89 -5.36 3.31
C ARG A 53 -8.76 -4.98 1.84
N LEU A 54 -7.69 -4.27 1.48
CA LEU A 54 -7.38 -3.91 0.10
C LEU A 54 -7.26 -5.14 -0.78
N TYR A 55 -6.44 -6.12 -0.37
CA TYR A 55 -6.28 -7.38 -1.10
C TYR A 55 -7.62 -8.10 -1.33
N SER A 56 -8.46 -8.19 -0.31
CA SER A 56 -9.75 -8.91 -0.39
C SER A 56 -10.69 -8.28 -1.41
N HIS A 57 -10.82 -6.94 -1.39
CA HIS A 57 -11.65 -6.21 -2.35
C HIS A 57 -11.08 -6.31 -3.78
N ILE A 58 -9.77 -6.15 -3.95
CA ILE A 58 -9.13 -6.20 -5.26
C ILE A 58 -9.24 -7.59 -5.87
N MET A 59 -8.98 -8.64 -5.09
CA MET A 59 -9.18 -10.02 -5.53
C MET A 59 -10.65 -10.27 -5.90
N GLY A 60 -11.59 -9.76 -5.10
CA GLY A 60 -13.02 -9.80 -5.39
C GLY A 60 -13.34 -9.19 -6.76
N ALA A 61 -12.92 -7.95 -6.99
CA ALA A 61 -13.09 -7.24 -8.26
C ALA A 61 -12.47 -8.03 -9.44
N ARG A 62 -11.24 -8.52 -9.29
CA ARG A 62 -10.52 -9.26 -10.32
C ARG A 62 -11.22 -10.56 -10.70
N ASN A 63 -11.84 -11.25 -9.75
CA ASN A 63 -12.56 -12.50 -10.00
C ASN A 63 -13.95 -12.25 -10.59
N LEU A 64 -14.61 -11.14 -10.21
CA LEU A 64 -15.92 -10.77 -10.72
C LEU A 64 -15.88 -10.24 -12.16
N TYR A 65 -14.82 -9.52 -12.53
CA TYR A 65 -14.68 -8.95 -13.87
C TYR A 65 -14.79 -9.99 -15.02
N PRO A 66 -14.02 -11.10 -15.03
CA PRO A 66 -14.14 -12.14 -16.06
C PRO A 66 -15.49 -12.84 -16.11
N SER A 67 -16.24 -12.86 -14.99
CA SER A 67 -17.59 -13.41 -14.94
C SER A 67 -18.67 -12.50 -15.55
N GLY A 68 -18.28 -11.28 -15.97
CA GLY A 68 -19.20 -10.28 -16.53
C GLY A 68 -19.99 -9.51 -15.48
N ASN A 69 -19.74 -9.72 -14.19
CA ASN A 69 -20.42 -9.01 -13.11
C ASN A 69 -19.75 -7.65 -12.83
N VAL A 70 -19.87 -6.75 -13.81
CA VAL A 70 -19.21 -5.42 -13.80
C VAL A 70 -19.69 -4.55 -12.65
N GLU A 71 -20.99 -4.55 -12.35
CA GLU A 71 -21.57 -3.76 -11.26
C GLU A 71 -20.94 -4.13 -9.92
N ARG A 72 -20.85 -5.44 -9.63
CA ARG A 72 -20.22 -5.90 -8.39
C ARG A 72 -18.72 -5.66 -8.39
N ALA A 73 -18.04 -5.81 -9.52
CA ALA A 73 -16.61 -5.51 -9.64
C ALA A 73 -16.32 -4.04 -9.34
N LEU A 74 -17.13 -3.12 -9.88
CA LEU A 74 -17.04 -1.68 -9.58
C LEU A 74 -17.27 -1.40 -8.10
N TRP A 75 -18.25 -2.04 -7.47
CA TRP A 75 -18.50 -1.90 -6.03
C TRP A 75 -17.27 -2.30 -5.20
N GLU A 76 -16.61 -3.41 -5.53
CA GLU A 76 -15.39 -3.85 -4.85
C GLU A 76 -14.23 -2.85 -5.07
N ILE A 77 -14.08 -2.29 -6.28
CA ILE A 77 -13.09 -1.25 -6.56
C ILE A 77 -13.34 0.01 -5.72
N SER A 78 -14.58 0.48 -5.66
CA SER A 78 -14.92 1.65 -4.85
C SER A 78 -14.68 1.40 -3.36
N ALA A 79 -14.95 0.19 -2.85
CA ALA A 79 -14.63 -0.18 -1.48
C ALA A 79 -13.11 -0.17 -1.21
N ALA A 80 -12.31 -0.67 -2.16
CA ALA A 80 -10.84 -0.60 -2.08
C ALA A 80 -10.34 0.85 -2.10
N LEU A 81 -10.92 1.72 -2.93
CA LEU A 81 -10.57 3.15 -2.99
C LEU A 81 -10.86 3.87 -1.66
N ILE A 82 -12.00 3.57 -1.02
CA ILE A 82 -12.35 4.11 0.30
C ILE A 82 -11.34 3.63 1.34
N ALA A 83 -10.99 2.34 1.34
CA ALA A 83 -10.01 1.80 2.27
C ALA A 83 -8.62 2.43 2.10
N ALA A 84 -8.22 2.76 0.86
CA ALA A 84 -6.93 3.39 0.55
C ALA A 84 -6.85 4.89 0.89
N ASP A 85 -7.96 5.53 1.23
CA ASP A 85 -7.97 6.99 1.52
C ASP A 85 -7.42 7.33 2.92
N ASP A 86 -7.40 6.34 3.82
CA ASP A 86 -6.93 6.50 5.19
C ASP A 86 -5.68 5.66 5.50
N PRO A 87 -4.47 6.12 5.07
CA PRO A 87 -3.23 5.50 5.46
C PRO A 87 -2.97 5.63 6.96
N PRO A 88 -2.55 4.53 7.60
CA PRO A 88 -2.17 4.50 9.01
C PRO A 88 -0.85 5.23 9.31
N CYS A 89 0.06 5.36 8.33
CA CYS A 89 1.33 6.09 8.49
C CYS A 89 1.71 6.88 7.23
N PHE A 90 2.67 7.79 7.38
CA PHE A 90 3.15 8.65 6.31
C PHE A 90 3.72 7.85 5.13
N LEU A 91 4.53 6.82 5.38
CA LEU A 91 5.15 6.04 4.30
C LEU A 91 4.15 5.17 3.54
N ASP A 92 3.06 4.73 4.18
CA ASP A 92 2.01 3.97 3.49
C ASP A 92 1.23 4.86 2.51
N SER A 93 1.14 6.17 2.74
CA SER A 93 0.42 7.08 1.82
C SER A 93 0.94 7.01 0.38
N ILE A 94 2.24 6.84 0.19
CA ILE A 94 2.88 6.75 -1.14
C ILE A 94 2.35 5.55 -1.91
N TYR A 95 2.37 4.37 -1.26
CA TYR A 95 1.93 3.13 -1.88
C TYR A 95 0.42 3.14 -2.12
N LEU A 96 -0.35 3.77 -1.23
CA LEU A 96 -1.79 3.93 -1.42
C LEU A 96 -2.11 4.91 -2.54
N ASP A 97 -1.32 5.96 -2.74
CA ASP A 97 -1.48 6.90 -3.87
C ASP A 97 -1.33 6.16 -5.20
N GLU A 98 -0.28 5.36 -5.35
CA GLU A 98 -0.06 4.54 -6.53
C GLU A 98 -1.21 3.55 -6.73
N LEU A 99 -1.63 2.85 -5.65
CA LEU A 99 -2.73 1.90 -5.71
C LEU A 99 -4.02 2.56 -6.18
N ARG A 100 -4.34 3.76 -5.66
CA ARG A 100 -5.52 4.53 -6.07
C ARG A 100 -5.47 4.90 -7.54
N LEU A 101 -4.30 5.24 -8.09
CA LEU A 101 -4.15 5.53 -9.52
C LEU A 101 -4.49 4.31 -10.38
N VAL A 102 -3.98 3.14 -10.02
CA VAL A 102 -4.25 1.88 -10.74
C VAL A 102 -5.74 1.51 -10.66
N LEU A 103 -6.33 1.59 -9.47
CA LEU A 103 -7.75 1.29 -9.26
C LEU A 103 -8.67 2.25 -10.01
N ARG A 104 -8.38 3.55 -10.01
CA ARG A 104 -9.13 4.54 -10.80
C ARG A 104 -8.97 4.33 -12.31
N SER A 105 -7.87 3.75 -12.78
CA SER A 105 -7.75 3.36 -14.19
C SER A 105 -8.72 2.22 -14.51
N ALA A 106 -8.70 1.16 -13.71
CA ALA A 106 -9.61 0.02 -13.88
C ALA A 106 -11.08 0.45 -13.83
N GLU A 107 -11.46 1.26 -12.84
CA GLU A 107 -12.81 1.80 -12.68
C GLU A 107 -13.26 2.58 -13.93
N ARG A 108 -12.43 3.52 -14.40
CA ARG A 108 -12.74 4.34 -15.58
C ARG A 108 -12.89 3.50 -16.85
N GLU A 109 -12.03 2.52 -17.06
CA GLU A 109 -12.09 1.65 -18.23
C GLU A 109 -13.33 0.76 -18.21
N MET A 110 -13.67 0.17 -17.05
CA MET A 110 -14.91 -0.60 -16.88
C MET A 110 -16.15 0.25 -17.14
N LEU A 111 -16.19 1.49 -16.62
CA LEU A 111 -17.27 2.45 -16.86
C LEU A 111 -17.37 2.89 -18.33
N ALA A 112 -16.25 2.90 -19.05
CA ALA A 112 -16.20 3.18 -20.49
C ALA A 112 -16.63 1.98 -21.35
N GLY A 113 -17.03 0.86 -20.74
CA GLY A 113 -17.49 -0.34 -21.45
C GLY A 113 -16.36 -1.29 -21.87
N ALA A 114 -15.15 -1.11 -21.33
CA ALA A 114 -14.08 -2.11 -21.47
C ALA A 114 -14.37 -3.31 -20.54
N ASN A 115 -15.42 -4.07 -20.86
CA ASN A 115 -15.97 -5.13 -20.01
C ASN A 115 -16.16 -6.48 -20.73
N SER A 116 -15.66 -6.57 -21.96
CA SER A 116 -15.63 -7.82 -22.71
C SER A 116 -14.32 -8.56 -22.48
N VAL A 117 -14.32 -9.86 -22.78
CA VAL A 117 -13.13 -10.74 -22.66
C VAL A 117 -11.95 -10.27 -23.52
N GLY A 118 -12.19 -9.41 -24.52
CA GLY A 118 -11.16 -8.81 -25.37
C GLY A 118 -10.49 -7.56 -24.78
N HIS A 119 -11.00 -7.03 -23.67
CA HIS A 119 -10.40 -5.89 -22.97
C HIS A 119 -9.68 -6.35 -21.71
N HIS A 120 -8.36 -6.51 -21.81
CA HIS A 120 -7.54 -6.96 -20.69
C HIS A 120 -7.08 -5.82 -19.77
N GLY A 121 -7.29 -4.55 -20.14
CA GLY A 121 -6.84 -3.37 -19.38
C GLY A 121 -7.27 -3.38 -17.90
N PRO A 122 -8.59 -3.46 -17.60
CA PRO A 122 -9.06 -3.50 -16.21
C PRO A 122 -8.54 -4.73 -15.46
N TYR A 123 -8.50 -5.89 -16.12
CA TYR A 123 -8.01 -7.12 -15.51
C TYR A 123 -6.53 -7.03 -15.13
N VAL A 124 -5.69 -6.48 -16.02
CA VAL A 124 -4.26 -6.27 -15.78
C VAL A 124 -4.06 -5.26 -14.65
N ALA A 125 -4.81 -4.16 -14.64
CA ALA A 125 -4.74 -3.16 -13.56
C ALA A 125 -5.08 -3.79 -12.19
N LEU A 126 -6.15 -4.59 -12.11
CA LEU A 126 -6.53 -5.28 -10.88
C LEU A 126 -5.49 -6.33 -10.45
N LEU A 127 -4.88 -7.04 -11.41
CA LEU A 127 -3.81 -7.98 -11.13
C LEU A 127 -2.55 -7.28 -10.59
N VAL A 128 -2.18 -6.12 -11.15
CA VAL A 128 -1.07 -5.29 -10.64
C VAL A 128 -1.37 -4.82 -9.21
N ALA A 129 -2.59 -4.31 -8.97
CA ALA A 129 -3.01 -3.85 -7.66
C ALA A 129 -2.99 -4.98 -6.62
N GLU A 130 -3.43 -6.19 -6.99
CA GLU A 130 -3.37 -7.36 -6.12
C GLU A 130 -1.94 -7.75 -5.76
N ASN A 131 -1.05 -7.80 -6.75
CA ASN A 131 0.35 -8.12 -6.53
C ASN A 131 1.03 -7.11 -5.60
N TRP A 132 0.69 -5.82 -5.71
CA TRP A 132 1.17 -4.82 -4.76
C TRP A 132 0.69 -5.11 -3.33
N CYS A 133 -0.59 -5.41 -3.14
CA CYS A 133 -1.09 -5.80 -1.81
C CYS A 133 -0.36 -7.04 -1.26
N LEU A 134 -0.16 -8.07 -2.10
CA LEU A 134 0.57 -9.27 -1.71
C LEU A 134 2.02 -8.96 -1.32
N MET A 135 2.76 -8.17 -2.10
CA MET A 135 4.12 -7.79 -1.78
C MET A 135 4.21 -7.07 -0.43
N ARG A 136 3.23 -6.22 -0.09
CA ARG A 136 3.16 -5.54 1.20
C ARG A 136 2.85 -6.49 2.36
N LEU A 137 1.98 -7.48 2.15
CA LEU A 137 1.67 -8.51 3.13
C LEU A 137 2.86 -9.47 3.36
N PHE A 138 3.53 -9.93 2.30
CA PHE A 138 4.66 -10.88 2.38
C PHE A 138 5.93 -10.26 2.97
N ARG A 139 6.24 -9.00 2.65
CA ARG A 139 7.41 -8.31 3.22
C ARG A 139 7.37 -8.30 4.76
N ARG A 140 6.18 -8.39 5.36
CA ARG A 140 6.01 -8.47 6.81
C ARG A 140 6.15 -9.88 7.38
N GLN A 141 5.69 -10.92 6.69
CA GLN A 141 5.88 -12.29 7.15
C GLN A 141 7.37 -12.64 7.24
N VAL A 142 8.17 -12.23 6.24
CA VAL A 142 9.62 -12.43 6.24
C VAL A 142 10.33 -11.67 7.37
N SER A 143 9.81 -10.50 7.78
CA SER A 143 10.37 -9.75 8.93
C SER A 143 9.89 -10.27 10.29
N ALA A 144 8.69 -10.87 10.36
CA ALA A 144 8.10 -11.39 11.59
C ALA A 144 8.63 -12.79 11.97
N ASP A 145 8.99 -13.62 10.98
CA ASP A 145 9.60 -14.95 11.20
C ASP A 145 11.11 -14.89 11.52
N GLY A 146 11.60 -13.69 11.86
CA GLY A 146 12.93 -13.48 12.41
C GLY A 146 13.95 -13.13 11.34
N ALA A 147 15.02 -12.48 11.79
CA ALA A 147 16.31 -12.60 11.14
C ALA A 147 16.55 -14.09 10.84
N ALA A 148 16.38 -14.50 9.59
CA ALA A 148 16.95 -15.75 9.14
C ALA A 148 18.47 -15.57 9.27
N PRO A 149 19.16 -16.29 10.17
CA PRO A 149 20.61 -16.18 10.33
C PRO A 149 21.37 -16.67 9.07
N GLU A 150 20.67 -17.16 8.06
CA GLU A 150 21.26 -17.84 6.90
C GLU A 150 21.78 -16.92 5.80
N LEU A 151 21.51 -15.60 5.84
CA LEU A 151 22.15 -14.65 4.92
C LEU A 151 23.51 -14.13 5.44
N ALA A 152 23.82 -14.34 6.73
CA ALA A 152 25.13 -14.00 7.28
C ALA A 152 26.22 -15.00 6.86
N ASP A 153 25.86 -16.29 6.71
CA ASP A 153 26.83 -17.34 6.33
C ASP A 153 27.20 -17.30 4.83
N ILE A 154 26.36 -16.73 3.96
CA ILE A 154 26.69 -16.56 2.54
C ILE A 154 27.73 -15.44 2.34
N ALA A 155 27.87 -14.52 3.30
CA ALA A 155 28.86 -13.44 3.24
C ALA A 155 30.22 -13.79 3.88
N THR A 156 30.33 -14.88 4.64
CA THR A 156 31.55 -15.26 5.37
C THR A 156 32.25 -16.52 4.87
N GLY A 157 31.67 -17.28 3.93
CA GLY A 157 32.40 -18.30 3.17
C GLY A 157 33.03 -19.40 4.03
N HIS A 158 32.18 -20.17 4.71
CA HIS A 158 32.52 -21.51 5.20
C HIS A 158 31.72 -22.58 4.47
#